data_AF-A0A426Z8R2-F1
#
_entry.id   AF-A0A426Z8R2-F1
#
_cell.length_a   1.000
_cell.length_b   1.000
_cell.length_c   1.000
_cell.angle_alpha   90.00
_cell.angle_beta   90.00
_cell.angle_gamma   90.00
#
_symmetry.space_group_name_H-M   'P 1'
#
loop_
_entity.id
_entity.type
_entity.pdbx_description
1 polymer ?
#
loop_
_entity_poly.entity_id
_entity_poly.type
_entity_poly.pdbx_seq_one_letter_code
_entity_poly.pdbx_strand_id
1 'polypeptide(L)'
;FKFPSACRYIEDYEGITKYFAAFHLYKSFPTAIIIDDFGDLFIDRSCQYKYGNARGRDLAMARTMALCQDAIAYANQKQQAQRLCNLLLADTHQGDSPRLLFIYKRWVQCLLTIQGDISGSFILNNSSISGNHLGKTRTAKYSIALQSLLLEVFES
;
A
#
# COMPACT_ATOMS: atom_id res chain seq x y z
N PHE A 1 0.09 19.46 -23.70
CA PHE A 1 0.87 18.63 -22.77
C PHE A 1 0.01 17.47 -22.29
N LYS A 2 0.25 16.26 -22.81
CA LYS A 2 -0.57 15.06 -22.58
C LYS A 2 0.27 14.07 -21.80
N PHE A 3 0.00 13.93 -20.51
CA PHE A 3 0.20 12.66 -19.82
C PHE A 3 -1.18 12.15 -19.42
N PRO A 4 -1.86 11.37 -20.27
CA PRO A 4 -2.74 10.37 -19.71
C PRO A 4 -1.83 9.28 -19.08
N SER A 5 -2.18 8.82 -17.88
CA SER A 5 -1.87 7.45 -17.44
C SER A 5 -0.61 7.12 -16.62
N ALA A 6 0.21 8.06 -16.16
CA ALA A 6 1.38 7.71 -15.34
C ALA A 6 1.03 7.60 -13.84
N CYS A 7 1.60 6.60 -13.16
CA CYS A 7 1.57 6.48 -11.70
C CYS A 7 2.01 7.79 -11.04
N ARG A 8 1.47 8.10 -9.86
CA ARG A 8 1.89 9.26 -9.07
C ARG A 8 2.55 8.82 -7.78
N TYR A 9 3.76 9.29 -7.55
CA TYR A 9 4.49 9.07 -6.30
C TYR A 9 4.22 10.23 -5.32
N ILE A 10 4.07 9.92 -4.04
CA ILE A 10 3.89 10.91 -2.97
C ILE A 10 4.97 10.65 -1.92
N GLU A 11 5.77 11.66 -1.64
CA GLU A 11 7.01 11.53 -0.86
C GLU A 11 6.81 11.70 0.65
N ASP A 12 5.80 12.45 1.08
CA ASP A 12 5.65 12.83 2.49
C ASP A 12 4.20 12.92 2.99
N TYR A 13 4.07 13.00 4.32
CA TYR A 13 2.77 13.12 5.00
C TYR A 13 1.97 14.36 4.56
N GLU A 14 2.65 15.50 4.37
CA GLU A 14 1.99 16.73 3.93
C GLU A 14 1.43 16.58 2.51
N GLY A 15 2.20 15.98 1.60
CA GLY A 15 1.82 15.63 0.24
C GLY A 15 0.60 14.73 0.21
N ILE A 16 0.53 13.70 1.06
CA ILE A 16 -0.66 12.85 1.20
C ILE A 16 -1.87 13.71 1.55
N THR A 17 -1.78 14.48 2.64
CA THR A 17 -2.93 15.25 3.13
C THR A 17 -3.43 16.26 2.10
N LYS A 18 -2.53 17.03 1.47
CA LYS A 18 -2.90 18.01 0.43
C LYS A 18 -3.45 17.35 -0.81
N TYR A 19 -2.78 16.30 -1.31
CA TYR A 19 -3.14 15.67 -2.56
C TYR A 19 -4.51 15.01 -2.45
N PHE A 20 -4.74 14.17 -1.41
CA PHE A 20 -6.00 13.47 -1.22
C PHE A 20 -7.15 14.38 -0.79
N ALA A 21 -6.90 15.43 0.01
CA ALA A 21 -7.95 16.40 0.31
C ALA A 21 -8.47 17.11 -0.94
N ALA A 22 -7.61 17.33 -1.93
CA ALA A 22 -7.96 17.99 -3.19
C ALA A 22 -8.58 17.05 -4.25
N PHE A 23 -8.77 15.74 -3.97
CA PHE A 23 -9.23 14.77 -4.99
C PHE A 23 -10.51 15.16 -5.71
N HIS A 24 -11.45 15.76 -4.99
CA HIS A 24 -12.72 16.21 -5.52
C HIS A 24 -12.59 17.26 -6.64
N LEU A 25 -11.48 18.01 -6.66
CA LEU A 25 -11.19 19.05 -7.65
C LEU A 25 -10.61 18.50 -8.97
N TYR A 26 -10.12 17.26 -8.99
CA TYR A 26 -9.49 16.69 -10.18
C TYR A 26 -10.53 16.23 -11.22
N LYS A 27 -10.19 16.48 -12.49
CA LYS A 27 -10.95 16.01 -13.67
C LYS A 27 -10.50 14.63 -14.16
N SER A 28 -9.26 14.26 -13.87
CA SER A 28 -8.65 12.98 -14.21
C SER A 28 -7.83 12.46 -13.05
N PHE A 29 -7.91 11.17 -12.77
CA PHE A 29 -7.18 10.51 -11.68
C PHE A 29 -6.08 9.63 -12.27
N PRO A 30 -4.94 9.42 -11.57
CA PRO A 30 -3.88 8.50 -11.97
C PRO A 30 -4.35 7.03 -11.93
N THR A 31 -3.58 6.12 -12.54
CA THR A 31 -3.85 4.67 -12.52
C THR A 31 -3.39 4.03 -11.21
N ALA A 32 -2.30 4.55 -10.67
CA ALA A 32 -1.76 4.13 -9.40
C ALA A 32 -1.19 5.34 -8.67
N ILE A 33 -1.32 5.32 -7.36
CA ILE A 33 -0.66 6.24 -6.45
C ILE A 33 0.25 5.39 -5.58
N ILE A 34 1.51 5.79 -5.51
CA ILE A 34 2.56 5.08 -4.80
C ILE A 34 2.96 5.94 -3.61
N ILE A 35 2.92 5.34 -2.43
CA ILE A 35 3.48 5.92 -1.22
C ILE A 35 4.51 4.93 -0.71
N ASP A 36 5.75 5.38 -0.62
CA ASP A 36 6.87 4.58 -0.15
C ASP A 36 7.17 4.87 1.31
N ASP A 37 7.78 3.92 1.98
CA ASP A 37 8.10 3.97 3.42
C ASP A 37 6.94 4.53 4.26
N PHE A 38 5.70 4.08 4.00
CA PHE A 38 4.49 4.67 4.58
C PHE A 38 4.54 4.70 6.11
N GLY A 39 5.07 3.66 6.75
CA GLY A 39 5.24 3.58 8.20
C GLY A 39 6.17 4.63 8.79
N ASP A 40 7.16 5.12 8.02
CA ASP A 40 8.16 6.10 8.44
C ASP A 40 7.62 7.53 8.42
N LEU A 41 6.52 7.75 7.69
CA LEU A 41 5.79 9.03 7.72
C LEU A 41 5.19 9.33 9.11
N PHE A 42 5.11 8.34 10.00
CA PHE A 42 4.47 8.45 11.30
C PHE A 42 5.44 8.19 12.45
N ILE A 43 6.14 9.24 12.88
CA ILE A 43 7.06 9.17 14.02
C ILE A 43 6.28 9.03 15.33
N ASP A 44 6.57 7.99 16.11
CA ASP A 44 5.86 7.64 17.35
C ASP A 44 5.72 8.80 18.33
N ARG A 45 6.83 9.43 18.75
CA ARG A 45 6.80 10.53 19.72
C ARG A 45 5.98 11.73 19.24
N SER A 46 6.12 12.09 17.96
CA SER A 46 5.39 13.20 17.35
C SER A 46 3.89 12.91 17.33
N CYS A 47 3.51 11.71 16.90
CA CYS A 47 2.11 11.31 16.86
C CYS A 47 1.50 11.21 18.26
N GLN A 48 2.23 10.66 19.23
CA GLN A 48 1.77 10.58 20.62
C GLN A 48 1.51 11.95 21.23
N TYR A 49 2.41 12.91 21.00
CA TYR A 49 2.23 14.30 21.44
C TYR A 49 1.04 14.97 20.74
N LYS A 50 0.96 14.87 19.40
CA LYS A 50 -0.11 15.47 18.59
C LYS A 50 -1.51 14.97 18.97
N TYR A 51 -1.63 13.68 19.30
CA TYR A 51 -2.92 13.05 19.62
C TYR A 51 -3.14 12.84 21.13
N GLY A 52 -2.20 13.22 22.00
CA GLY A 52 -2.28 13.01 23.44
C GLY A 52 -2.49 11.55 23.85
N ASN A 53 -1.98 10.60 23.06
CA ASN A 53 -2.33 9.18 23.18
C ASN A 53 -1.11 8.30 22.89
N ALA A 54 -0.82 7.31 23.75
CA ALA A 54 0.25 6.34 23.53
C ALA A 54 0.13 5.60 22.18
N ARG A 55 -1.09 5.49 21.65
CA ARG A 55 -1.41 4.92 20.33
C ARG A 55 -1.53 5.97 19.23
N GLY A 56 -0.88 7.13 19.41
CA GLY A 56 -0.96 8.25 18.48
C GLY A 56 -0.51 7.88 17.07
N ARG A 57 0.54 7.06 16.93
CA ARG A 57 1.03 6.57 15.62
C ARG A 57 -0.02 5.74 14.91
N ASP A 58 -0.55 4.70 15.55
CA ASP A 58 -1.57 3.84 14.94
C ASP A 58 -2.81 4.64 14.52
N LEU A 59 -3.22 5.60 15.34
CA LEU A 59 -4.35 6.47 15.03
C LEU A 59 -4.06 7.35 13.82
N ALA A 60 -2.86 7.91 13.72
CA ALA A 60 -2.43 8.72 12.58
C ALA A 60 -2.42 7.89 11.29
N MET A 61 -1.86 6.67 11.35
CA MET A 61 -1.83 5.74 10.23
C MET A 61 -3.25 5.37 9.79
N ALA A 62 -4.11 4.94 10.72
CA ALA A 62 -5.49 4.57 10.40
C ALA A 62 -6.30 5.72 9.80
N ARG A 63 -6.14 6.96 10.31
CA ARG A 63 -6.80 8.14 9.74
C ARG A 63 -6.30 8.46 8.34
N THR A 64 -5.01 8.31 8.09
CA THR A 64 -4.42 8.56 6.78
C THR A 64 -4.85 7.50 5.77
N MET A 65 -4.89 6.22 6.18
CA MET A 65 -5.42 5.13 5.36
C MET A 65 -6.90 5.35 5.00
N ALA A 66 -7.71 5.80 5.96
CA ALA A 66 -9.12 6.14 5.70
C ALA A 66 -9.24 7.24 4.64
N LEU A 67 -8.47 8.34 4.78
CA LEU A 67 -8.44 9.42 3.79
C LEU A 67 -8.07 8.92 2.39
N CYS A 68 -7.03 8.09 2.28
CA CYS A 68 -6.62 7.52 1.00
C CYS A 68 -7.73 6.64 0.41
N GLN A 69 -8.36 5.77 1.21
CA GLN A 69 -9.43 4.89 0.73
C GLN A 69 -10.66 5.67 0.25
N ASP A 70 -11.10 6.69 0.99
CA ASP A 70 -12.23 7.54 0.61
C ASP A 70 -11.95 8.26 -0.72
N ALA A 71 -10.75 8.78 -0.88
CA ALA A 71 -10.34 9.48 -2.09
C ALA A 71 -10.22 8.53 -3.30
N ILE A 72 -9.67 7.33 -3.12
CA ILE A 72 -9.63 6.29 -4.16
C ILE A 72 -11.04 5.85 -4.55
N ALA A 73 -11.93 5.62 -3.58
CA ALA A 73 -13.32 5.27 -3.82
C ALA A 73 -14.03 6.36 -4.65
N TYR A 74 -13.83 7.64 -4.30
CA TYR A 74 -14.34 8.77 -5.07
C TYR A 74 -13.81 8.79 -6.51
N ALA A 75 -12.49 8.61 -6.69
CA ALA A 75 -11.86 8.57 -8.01
C ALA A 75 -12.46 7.47 -8.89
N ASN A 76 -12.58 6.26 -8.34
CA ASN A 76 -13.12 5.09 -9.03
C ASN A 76 -14.60 5.24 -9.38
N GLN A 77 -15.40 5.84 -8.48
CA GLN A 77 -16.81 6.15 -8.75
C GLN A 77 -16.94 7.15 -9.91
N LYS A 78 -16.12 8.21 -9.91
CA LYS A 78 -16.17 9.27 -10.93
C LYS A 78 -15.69 8.79 -12.31
N GLN A 79 -14.80 7.79 -12.35
CA GLN A 79 -14.29 7.22 -13.60
C GLN A 79 -15.22 6.19 -14.26
N GLN A 80 -16.40 5.91 -13.69
CA GLN A 80 -17.45 5.06 -14.28
C GLN A 80 -16.91 3.77 -14.94
N ALA A 81 -16.00 3.08 -14.24
CA ALA A 81 -15.38 1.82 -14.67
C ALA A 81 -14.47 1.87 -15.93
N GLN A 82 -14.20 3.03 -16.54
CA GLN A 82 -13.23 3.12 -17.64
C GLN A 82 -11.80 2.83 -17.18
N ARG A 83 -11.48 3.21 -15.95
CA ARG A 83 -10.16 3.05 -15.36
C ARG A 83 -10.23 3.02 -13.84
N LEU A 84 -9.41 2.19 -13.23
CA LEU A 84 -9.24 2.15 -11.78
C LEU A 84 -8.00 2.96 -11.39
N CYS A 85 -8.13 3.69 -10.29
CA CYS A 85 -7.06 4.29 -9.52
C CYS A 85 -6.75 3.34 -8.36
N ASN A 86 -5.53 2.80 -8.33
CA ASN A 86 -5.05 1.92 -7.27
C ASN A 86 -4.15 2.68 -6.29
N LEU A 87 -4.13 2.27 -5.04
CA LEU A 87 -3.15 2.72 -4.04
C LEU A 87 -2.15 1.60 -3.79
N LEU A 88 -0.87 1.89 -3.99
CA LEU A 88 0.25 1.02 -3.65
C LEU A 88 0.99 1.64 -2.47
N LEU A 89 1.12 0.88 -1.40
CA LEU A 89 1.90 1.23 -0.23
C LEU A 89 3.10 0.30 -0.17
N ALA A 90 4.29 0.88 -0.10
CA ALA A 90 5.52 0.17 0.14
C ALA A 90 6.03 0.52 1.54
N ASP A 91 6.66 -0.46 2.17
CA ASP A 91 7.22 -0.32 3.49
C ASP A 91 8.33 -1.37 3.68
N THR A 92 9.44 -0.97 4.28
CA THR A 92 10.57 -1.85 4.57
C THR A 92 10.56 -2.22 6.05
N HIS A 93 10.02 -3.39 6.36
CA HIS A 93 9.99 -3.88 7.73
C HIS A 93 11.18 -4.79 8.02
N GLN A 94 12.15 -4.31 8.80
CA GLN A 94 13.26 -5.12 9.33
C GLN A 94 12.99 -5.73 10.71
N GLY A 95 11.71 -5.84 11.11
CA GLY A 95 11.34 -6.58 12.32
C GLY A 95 10.51 -5.80 13.35
N ASP A 96 9.49 -5.06 12.93
CA ASP A 96 8.55 -4.45 13.90
C ASP A 96 7.12 -4.99 13.83
N SER A 97 6.70 -5.50 14.98
CA SER A 97 5.36 -5.60 15.55
C SER A 97 4.24 -6.22 14.69
N PRO A 98 3.65 -7.37 15.12
CA PRO A 98 2.37 -7.89 14.61
C PRO A 98 1.25 -6.84 14.47
N ARG A 99 1.37 -5.73 15.20
CA ARG A 99 0.45 -4.60 15.22
C ARG A 99 0.43 -3.79 13.92
N LEU A 100 1.58 -3.54 13.31
CA LEU A 100 1.64 -2.75 12.08
C LEU A 100 1.05 -3.53 10.90
N LEU A 101 1.40 -4.81 10.82
CA LEU A 101 0.77 -5.76 9.91
C LEU A 101 -0.74 -5.85 10.11
N PHE A 102 -1.22 -5.78 11.36
CA PHE A 102 -2.65 -5.76 11.66
C PHE A 102 -3.35 -4.51 11.08
N ILE A 103 -2.73 -3.33 11.18
CA ILE A 103 -3.27 -2.10 10.56
C ILE A 103 -3.34 -2.29 9.05
N TYR A 104 -2.26 -2.73 8.40
CA TYR A 104 -2.28 -2.96 6.95
C TYR A 104 -3.37 -3.95 6.53
N LYS A 105 -3.44 -5.12 7.17
CA LYS A 105 -4.48 -6.13 6.90
C LYS A 105 -5.90 -5.59 7.05
N ARG A 106 -6.14 -4.62 7.92
CA ARG A 106 -7.46 -4.00 8.07
C ARG A 106 -7.83 -3.09 6.90
N TRP A 107 -6.84 -2.42 6.30
CA TRP A 107 -7.08 -1.32 5.36
C TRP A 107 -6.68 -1.62 3.91
N VAL A 108 -5.94 -2.69 3.64
CA VAL A 108 -5.54 -3.12 2.30
C VAL A 108 -6.18 -4.45 1.92
N GLN A 109 -6.58 -4.59 0.65
CA GLN A 109 -7.22 -5.82 0.14
C GLN A 109 -6.19 -6.90 -0.21
N CYS A 110 -5.01 -6.47 -0.65
CA CYS A 110 -3.92 -7.31 -1.09
C CYS A 110 -2.65 -6.89 -0.34
N LEU A 111 -1.98 -7.85 0.28
CA LEU A 111 -0.68 -7.65 0.92
C LEU A 111 0.34 -8.57 0.25
N LEU A 112 1.41 -7.95 -0.24
CA LEU A 112 2.51 -8.59 -0.94
C LEU A 112 3.76 -8.49 -0.07
N THR A 113 4.33 -9.63 0.30
CA THR A 113 5.56 -9.67 1.10
C THR A 113 6.71 -10.13 0.21
N ILE A 114 7.76 -9.32 0.12
CA ILE A 114 9.00 -9.66 -0.59
C ILE A 114 10.05 -10.05 0.44
N GLN A 115 10.63 -11.24 0.30
CA GLN A 115 11.68 -11.76 1.18
C GLN A 115 12.90 -12.16 0.36
N GLY A 116 14.09 -11.78 0.79
CA GLY A 116 15.33 -12.27 0.20
C GLY A 116 15.60 -13.71 0.60
N ASP A 117 15.94 -14.55 -0.37
CA ASP A 117 16.51 -15.89 -0.17
C ASP A 117 18.04 -15.80 -0.24
N ILE A 118 18.72 -16.71 0.47
CA ILE A 118 20.18 -16.77 0.61
C ILE A 118 20.88 -16.93 -0.76
N SER A 119 20.15 -17.41 -1.77
CA SER A 119 20.63 -17.65 -3.13
C SER A 119 20.67 -16.41 -4.06
N GLY A 120 20.45 -15.20 -3.55
CA GLY A 120 20.35 -14.00 -4.39
C GLY A 120 19.05 -13.97 -5.21
N SER A 121 18.01 -14.61 -4.69
CA SER A 121 16.67 -14.57 -5.23
C SER A 121 15.70 -13.95 -4.23
N PHE A 122 14.53 -13.53 -4.69
CA PHE A 122 13.48 -12.94 -3.88
C PHE A 122 12.21 -13.74 -4.04
N ILE A 123 11.52 -13.95 -2.91
CA ILE A 123 10.26 -14.67 -2.85
C ILE A 123 9.17 -13.64 -2.57
N LEU A 124 8.20 -13.56 -3.47
CA LEU A 124 6.99 -12.75 -3.35
C LEU A 124 5.85 -13.64 -2.87
N ASN A 125 5.33 -13.37 -1.68
CA ASN A 125 4.17 -14.06 -1.11
C ASN A 125 2.95 -13.15 -1.17
N ASN A 126 1.83 -13.65 -1.69
CA ASN A 126 0.55 -12.94 -1.67
C ASN A 126 -0.35 -13.47 -0.55
N SER A 127 -0.69 -12.59 0.40
CA SER A 127 -1.77 -12.83 1.35
C SER A 127 -2.95 -11.90 1.02
N SER A 128 -3.84 -12.35 0.14
CA SER A 128 -5.10 -11.66 -0.16
C SER A 128 -6.15 -11.98 0.90
N ILE A 129 -6.82 -10.96 1.44
CA ILE A 129 -7.94 -11.16 2.36
C ILE A 129 -9.20 -11.36 1.49
N SER A 130 -9.36 -12.56 0.95
CA SER A 130 -10.64 -12.98 0.38
C SER A 130 -11.51 -13.48 1.50
N GLY A 131 -12.71 -12.91 1.67
CA GLY A 131 -13.67 -13.39 2.65
C GLY A 131 -13.84 -14.91 2.58
N ASN A 132 -13.72 -15.56 3.73
CA ASN A 132 -14.04 -16.97 4.02
C ASN A 132 -13.40 -18.10 3.19
N HIS A 133 -12.48 -17.81 2.27
CA HIS A 133 -11.63 -18.83 1.67
C HIS A 133 -10.18 -18.54 1.99
N LEU A 134 -9.48 -19.53 2.54
CA LEU A 134 -8.02 -19.55 2.59
C LEU A 134 -7.54 -19.45 1.14
N GLY A 135 -7.31 -18.22 0.67
CA GLY A 135 -6.93 -17.96 -0.71
C GLY A 135 -5.66 -18.70 -1.02
N LYS A 136 -5.61 -19.38 -2.18
CA LYS A 136 -4.41 -20.08 -2.67
C LYS A 136 -3.20 -19.15 -2.49
N THR A 137 -2.26 -19.54 -1.61
CA THR A 137 -1.01 -18.81 -1.44
C THR A 137 -0.27 -18.88 -2.77
N ARG A 138 -0.14 -17.73 -3.44
CA ARG A 138 0.65 -17.63 -4.66
C ARG A 138 2.02 -17.12 -4.27
N THR A 139 3.03 -17.85 -4.70
CA THR A 139 4.43 -17.50 -4.50
C THR A 139 5.04 -17.19 -5.86
N ALA A 140 5.89 -16.17 -5.95
CA ALA A 140 6.72 -15.97 -7.14
C ALA A 140 8.17 -15.81 -6.73
N LYS A 141 9.08 -16.46 -7.45
CA LYS A 141 10.52 -16.39 -7.21
C LYS A 141 11.17 -15.56 -8.29
N TYR A 142 11.80 -14.46 -7.90
CA TYR A 142 12.65 -13.65 -8.77
C TYR A 142 14.11 -14.01 -8.53
N SER A 143 14.84 -14.44 -9.56
CA SER A 143 16.29 -14.68 -9.45
C SER A 143 17.06 -13.53 -10.09
N ILE A 144 17.97 -12.90 -9.34
CA ILE A 144 18.84 -11.84 -9.89
C ILE A 144 19.77 -12.44 -10.96
N ALA A 145 20.37 -13.60 -10.66
CA ALA A 145 21.32 -14.26 -11.56
C ALA A 145 20.70 -14.64 -12.91
N LEU A 146 19.43 -15.04 -12.90
CA LEU A 146 18.70 -15.44 -14.11
C LEU A 146 17.86 -14.30 -14.71
N GLN A 147 17.75 -13.17 -14.02
CA GLN A 147 16.86 -12.04 -14.34
C GLN A 147 15.43 -12.48 -14.67
N SER A 148 14.94 -13.52 -14.01
CA SER A 148 13.66 -14.16 -14.31
C SER A 148 12.73 -14.16 -13.10
N LEU A 149 11.43 -13.96 -13.36
CA LEU A 149 10.35 -14.07 -12.38
C LEU A 149 9.53 -15.31 -12.71
N LEU A 150 9.56 -16.31 -11.83
CA LEU A 150 8.80 -17.55 -11.97
C LEU A 150 7.64 -17.55 -10.98
N LEU A 151 6.42 -17.78 -11.48
CA LEU A 151 5.25 -17.96 -10.64
C LEU A 151 5.17 -19.41 -10.17
N GLU A 152 5.31 -19.63 -8.87
CA GLU A 152 5.15 -20.92 -8.21
C GLU A 152 3.71 -21.00 -7.68
N VAL A 153 2.83 -21.68 -8.44
CA VAL A 153 1.45 -21.93 -8.01
C VAL A 153 1.41 -23.26 -7.25
N PHE A 154 1.23 -23.19 -5.93
CA PHE A 154 0.91 -24.37 -5.14
C PHE A 154 -0.61 -24.54 -5.12
N GLU A 155 -1.11 -25.60 -5.77
CA GLU A 155 -2.48 -26.04 -5.59
C GLU A 155 -2.54 -26.96 -4.37
N SER A 156 -3.15 -26.48 -3.29
CA SER A 156 -3.54 -27.30 -2.13
C SER A 156 -4.87 -27.99 -2.37
#